data_AF-A0AA36MIN6-F1
#
_entry.id   AF-A0AA36MIN6-F1
#
_cell.length_a   1.000
_cell.length_b   1.000
_cell.length_c   1.000
_cell.angle_alpha   90.00
_cell.angle_beta   90.00
_cell.angle_gamma   90.00
#
_symmetry.space_group_name_H-M   'P 1'
#
loop_
_entity.id
_entity.type
_entity.pdbx_description
1 polymer ?
#
loop_
_entity_poly.entity_id
_entity_poly.type
_entity_poly.pdbx_seq_one_letter_code
_entity_poly.pdbx_strand_id
1 'polypeptide(L)'
;MTMSNVNPAPQQNAEDEELEDFKPRARRARVYKKGKMVFQNGLRSIPCVVRNISDGGAMLEFDQPYILPKDFELYIDLEDYEVTCERRWEAGLNCGVMFTSERRNVPQQRYQTLKPSDNTLQEDHEDDLEEDDALDAETSGEASQRQHPPMSGKPAFGKRR
;
A
#
# COMPACT_ATOMS: atom_id res chain seq x y z
N MET A 1 -29.32 -46.78 -67.02
CA MET A 1 -29.74 -45.82 -65.99
C MET A 1 -29.35 -46.36 -64.62
N THR A 2 -28.29 -45.85 -64.01
CA THR A 2 -28.09 -45.88 -62.54
C THR A 2 -27.16 -44.72 -62.19
N MET A 3 -27.75 -43.58 -61.87
CA MET A 3 -27.06 -42.43 -61.29
C MET A 3 -26.65 -42.80 -59.86
N SER A 4 -25.35 -42.88 -59.61
CA SER A 4 -24.78 -42.97 -58.26
C SER A 4 -24.95 -41.62 -57.57
N ASN A 5 -25.95 -41.53 -56.69
CA ASN A 5 -26.14 -40.38 -55.80
C ASN A 5 -25.01 -40.34 -54.76
N VAL A 6 -24.17 -39.31 -54.86
CA VAL A 6 -23.19 -38.93 -53.84
C VAL A 6 -23.93 -38.34 -52.64
N ASN A 7 -23.70 -38.95 -51.49
CA ASN A 7 -24.25 -38.57 -50.19
C ASN A 7 -23.57 -37.24 -49.73
N PRO A 8 -24.31 -36.18 -49.37
CA PRO A 8 -23.68 -34.97 -48.85
C PRO A 8 -23.16 -35.22 -47.43
N ALA A 9 -21.90 -34.83 -47.19
CA ALA A 9 -21.24 -34.92 -45.89
C ALA A 9 -21.99 -34.12 -44.82
N PRO A 10 -22.00 -34.56 -43.56
CA PRO A 10 -22.61 -33.81 -42.47
C PRO A 10 -21.76 -32.56 -42.17
N GLN A 11 -22.41 -31.40 -42.16
CA GLN A 11 -21.82 -30.12 -41.75
C GLN A 11 -21.51 -30.17 -40.24
N GLN A 12 -20.25 -30.42 -39.91
CA GLN A 12 -19.68 -30.19 -38.59
C GLN A 12 -19.35 -28.69 -38.49
N ASN A 13 -20.25 -27.86 -37.95
CA ASN A 13 -19.97 -26.47 -37.50
C ASN A 13 -21.22 -25.87 -36.82
N ALA A 14 -21.75 -26.51 -35.77
CA ALA A 14 -22.91 -25.96 -35.03
C ALA A 14 -23.02 -26.39 -33.55
N GLU A 15 -21.95 -26.88 -32.91
CA GLU A 15 -22.07 -27.48 -31.56
C GLU A 15 -21.12 -26.90 -30.49
N ASP A 16 -20.34 -25.86 -30.80
CA ASP A 16 -19.35 -25.30 -29.83
C ASP A 16 -19.86 -24.13 -28.96
N GLU A 17 -21.14 -23.73 -29.02
CA GLU A 17 -21.66 -22.55 -28.29
C GLU A 17 -22.38 -22.84 -26.94
N GLU A 18 -22.56 -24.09 -26.51
CA GLU A 18 -23.36 -24.42 -25.30
C GLU A 18 -22.57 -25.01 -24.10
N LEU A 19 -21.27 -24.71 -23.97
CA LEU A 19 -20.44 -25.22 -22.85
C LEU A 19 -19.85 -24.14 -21.90
N GLU A 20 -20.35 -22.91 -21.95
CA GLU A 20 -19.91 -21.81 -21.05
C GLU A 20 -20.61 -21.81 -19.67
N ASP A 21 -21.73 -22.52 -19.51
CA ASP A 21 -22.64 -22.31 -18.35
C ASP A 21 -22.22 -23.05 -17.06
N PHE A 22 -21.22 -23.93 -17.11
CA PHE A 22 -20.76 -24.75 -15.99
C PHE A 22 -19.35 -24.43 -15.51
N LYS A 23 -18.89 -23.18 -15.59
CA LYS A 23 -17.63 -22.81 -14.94
C LYS A 23 -17.78 -22.90 -13.41
N PRO A 24 -17.08 -23.83 -12.73
CA PRO A 24 -17.22 -23.97 -11.28
C PRO A 24 -16.82 -22.67 -10.60
N ARG A 25 -17.62 -22.23 -9.64
CA ARG A 25 -17.34 -21.01 -8.87
C ARG A 25 -15.99 -21.15 -8.19
N ALA A 26 -15.11 -20.18 -8.40
CA ALA A 26 -13.79 -20.15 -7.76
C ALA A 26 -13.92 -20.26 -6.24
N ARG A 27 -13.00 -21.00 -5.61
CA ARG A 27 -12.95 -21.16 -4.16
C ARG A 27 -12.79 -19.78 -3.50
N ARG A 28 -13.67 -19.47 -2.56
CA ARG A 28 -13.64 -18.19 -1.83
C ARG A 28 -13.12 -18.39 -0.41
N ALA A 29 -12.11 -17.62 -0.03
CA ALA A 29 -11.52 -17.62 1.30
C ALA A 29 -12.14 -16.53 2.17
N ARG A 30 -12.69 -16.93 3.33
CA ARG A 30 -13.15 -15.98 4.35
C ARG A 30 -11.94 -15.24 4.91
N VAL A 31 -12.01 -13.91 4.92
CA VAL A 31 -10.94 -13.03 5.36
C VAL A 31 -11.51 -11.88 6.20
N TYR A 32 -10.63 -11.22 6.95
CA TYR A 32 -10.95 -9.97 7.63
C TYR A 32 -9.78 -9.02 7.40
N LYS A 33 -9.80 -8.33 6.25
CA LYS A 33 -8.72 -7.43 5.85
C LYS A 33 -9.27 -6.02 5.75
N LYS A 34 -8.49 -5.06 6.24
CA LYS A 34 -8.77 -3.65 6.01
C LYS A 34 -8.42 -3.30 4.56
N GLY A 35 -9.29 -2.53 3.93
CA GLY A 35 -9.06 -2.01 2.60
C GLY A 35 -9.73 -0.66 2.41
N LYS A 36 -9.54 -0.10 1.22
CA LYS A 36 -10.19 1.13 0.80
C LYS A 36 -10.57 1.01 -0.66
N MET A 37 -11.78 1.44 -0.97
CA MET A 37 -12.22 1.70 -2.33
C MET A 37 -11.72 3.08 -2.73
N VAL A 38 -11.07 3.20 -3.89
CA VAL A 38 -10.53 4.43 -4.45
C VAL A 38 -11.19 4.70 -5.80
N PHE A 39 -11.66 5.92 -6.02
CA PHE A 39 -12.34 6.32 -7.25
C PHE A 39 -12.10 7.81 -7.52
N GLN A 40 -12.55 8.29 -8.69
CA GLN A 40 -12.22 9.63 -9.20
C GLN A 40 -10.70 9.84 -9.31
N ASN A 41 -10.00 8.92 -9.99
CA ASN A 41 -8.56 9.01 -10.26
C ASN A 41 -7.70 9.21 -8.98
N GLY A 42 -8.06 8.54 -7.89
CA GLY A 42 -7.34 8.67 -6.61
C GLY A 42 -7.81 9.80 -5.69
N LEU A 43 -8.74 10.66 -6.12
CA LEU A 43 -9.17 11.83 -5.34
C LEU A 43 -10.12 11.49 -4.21
N ARG A 44 -10.88 10.40 -4.32
CA ARG A 44 -11.79 9.94 -3.26
C ARG A 44 -11.46 8.53 -2.84
N SER A 45 -11.57 8.29 -1.53
CA SER A 45 -11.48 6.95 -0.97
C SER A 45 -12.54 6.73 0.09
N ILE A 46 -13.02 5.49 0.19
CA ILE A 46 -13.98 5.03 1.19
C ILE A 46 -13.39 3.79 1.88
N PRO A 47 -13.27 3.78 3.22
CA PRO A 47 -12.76 2.63 3.95
C PRO A 47 -13.74 1.46 3.86
N CYS A 48 -13.22 0.23 3.78
CA CYS A 48 -14.03 -0.97 3.74
C CYS A 48 -13.29 -2.14 4.40
N VAL A 49 -14.05 -3.19 4.70
CA VAL A 49 -13.53 -4.46 5.19
C VAL A 49 -13.76 -5.53 4.13
N VAL A 50 -12.70 -6.22 3.72
CA VAL A 50 -12.80 -7.39 2.86
C VAL A 50 -13.18 -8.59 3.72
N ARG A 51 -14.34 -9.18 3.46
CA ARG A 51 -14.92 -10.31 4.21
C ARG A 51 -14.71 -11.66 3.52
N ASN A 52 -14.62 -11.63 2.20
CA ASN A 52 -14.39 -12.82 1.39
C ASN A 52 -13.61 -12.43 0.14
N ILE A 53 -12.68 -13.28 -0.29
CA ILE A 53 -11.86 -13.03 -1.48
C ILE A 53 -11.67 -14.33 -2.27
N SER A 54 -11.56 -14.20 -3.59
CA SER A 54 -11.28 -15.26 -4.55
C SER A 54 -10.38 -14.71 -5.64
N ASP A 55 -9.94 -15.58 -6.55
CA ASP A 55 -9.06 -15.15 -7.65
C ASP A 55 -9.69 -14.09 -8.56
N GLY A 56 -11.02 -14.12 -8.71
CA GLY A 56 -11.76 -13.23 -9.61
C GLY A 56 -12.64 -12.17 -8.93
N GLY A 57 -12.62 -12.05 -7.60
CA GLY A 57 -13.47 -11.07 -6.93
C GLY A 57 -13.49 -11.15 -5.41
N ALA A 58 -14.25 -10.25 -4.80
CA ALA A 58 -14.32 -10.09 -3.35
C ALA A 58 -15.71 -9.65 -2.87
N MET A 59 -15.93 -9.79 -1.56
CA MET A 59 -17.05 -9.19 -0.84
C MET A 59 -16.51 -8.14 0.12
N LEU A 60 -16.98 -6.91 -0.06
CA LEU A 60 -16.64 -5.74 0.73
C LEU A 60 -17.80 -5.42 1.67
N GLU A 61 -17.48 -4.96 2.87
CA GLU A 61 -18.41 -4.43 3.87
C GLU A 61 -18.00 -3.01 4.23
N PHE A 62 -18.96 -2.10 4.23
CA PHE A 62 -18.79 -0.69 4.59
C PHE A 62 -19.37 -0.41 5.97
N ASP A 63 -18.95 0.67 6.63
CA ASP A 63 -19.47 1.08 7.94
C ASP A 63 -20.89 1.70 7.84
N GLN A 64 -21.21 2.31 6.70
CA GLN A 64 -22.47 2.97 6.41
C GLN A 64 -22.82 2.82 4.91
N PRO A 65 -24.08 3.07 4.51
CA PRO A 65 -24.47 2.99 3.10
C PRO A 65 -23.86 4.15 2.30
N TYR A 66 -23.26 3.83 1.15
CA TYR A 66 -22.65 4.79 0.24
C TYR A 66 -23.21 4.64 -1.17
N ILE A 67 -23.19 5.71 -1.95
CA ILE A 67 -23.44 5.64 -3.39
C ILE A 67 -22.16 5.18 -4.07
N LEU A 68 -22.07 3.88 -4.36
CA LEU A 68 -20.87 3.26 -4.92
C LEU A 68 -20.82 3.40 -6.45
N PRO A 69 -19.66 3.77 -7.04
CA PRO A 69 -19.49 3.74 -8.48
C PRO A 69 -19.58 2.32 -9.04
N LYS A 70 -19.75 2.22 -10.37
CA LYS A 70 -19.73 0.92 -11.07
C LYS A 70 -18.32 0.33 -11.08
N ASP A 71 -17.34 1.15 -11.45
CA ASP A 71 -15.94 0.76 -11.54
C ASP A 71 -15.09 1.58 -10.57
N PHE A 72 -14.14 0.92 -9.91
CA PHE A 72 -13.25 1.53 -8.93
C PHE A 72 -11.99 0.71 -8.72
N GLU A 73 -11.04 1.25 -7.96
CA GLU A 73 -9.83 0.55 -7.54
C GLU A 73 -9.98 0.10 -6.08
N LEU A 74 -9.66 -1.16 -5.81
CA LEU A 74 -9.63 -1.71 -4.45
C LEU A 74 -8.18 -1.83 -3.99
N TYR A 75 -7.87 -1.20 -2.87
CA TYR A 75 -6.59 -1.35 -2.18
C TYR A 75 -6.77 -2.13 -0.87
N ILE A 76 -5.87 -3.09 -0.61
CA ILE A 76 -5.88 -3.92 0.60
C ILE A 76 -4.61 -3.63 1.40
N ASP A 77 -4.77 -3.12 2.63
CA ASP A 77 -3.68 -2.55 3.43
C ASP A 77 -2.56 -3.55 3.76
N LEU A 78 -2.84 -4.85 3.79
CA LEU A 78 -1.86 -5.90 4.13
C LEU A 78 -1.23 -6.59 2.92
N GLU A 79 -1.73 -6.38 1.70
CA GLU A 79 -1.21 -7.06 0.51
C GLU A 79 -0.51 -6.13 -0.48
N ASP A 80 -0.47 -4.83 -0.20
CA ASP A 80 0.29 -3.83 -0.96
C ASP A 80 0.04 -3.92 -2.47
N TYR A 81 -1.20 -4.23 -2.87
CA TYR A 81 -1.64 -4.20 -4.24
C TYR A 81 -2.97 -3.48 -4.39
N GLU A 82 -3.18 -2.94 -5.57
CA GLU A 82 -4.44 -2.41 -6.06
C GLU A 82 -4.96 -3.26 -7.22
N VAL A 83 -6.29 -3.35 -7.33
CA VAL A 83 -6.94 -4.06 -8.43
C VAL A 83 -8.19 -3.32 -8.86
N THR A 84 -8.38 -3.13 -10.16
CA THR A 84 -9.60 -2.56 -10.71
C THR A 84 -10.74 -3.57 -10.55
N CYS A 85 -11.85 -3.07 -10.02
CA CYS A 85 -13.01 -3.84 -9.65
C CYS A 85 -14.27 -3.25 -10.28
N GLU A 86 -15.17 -4.13 -10.73
CA GLU A 86 -16.54 -3.78 -11.12
C GLU A 86 -17.52 -4.27 -10.04
N ARG A 87 -18.44 -3.40 -9.61
CA ARG A 87 -19.52 -3.73 -8.70
C ARG A 87 -20.54 -4.65 -9.38
N ARG A 88 -20.79 -5.81 -8.79
CA ARG A 88 -21.73 -6.83 -9.32
C ARG A 88 -23.08 -6.83 -8.60
N TRP A 89 -23.08 -6.59 -7.30
CA TRP A 89 -24.29 -6.52 -6.49
C TRP A 89 -24.03 -5.73 -5.22
N GLU A 90 -25.11 -5.25 -4.61
CA GLU A 90 -25.09 -4.49 -3.38
C GLU A 90 -26.29 -4.90 -2.52
N ALA A 91 -26.05 -5.11 -1.23
CA ALA A 91 -27.07 -5.51 -0.26
C ALA A 91 -26.76 -4.86 1.09
N GLY A 92 -27.42 -3.74 1.38
CA GLY A 92 -27.21 -2.97 2.60
C GLY A 92 -25.79 -2.41 2.67
N LEU A 93 -24.98 -2.89 3.61
CA LEU A 93 -23.58 -2.50 3.78
C LEU A 93 -22.60 -3.38 2.98
N ASN A 94 -23.10 -4.44 2.36
CA ASN A 94 -22.27 -5.40 1.64
C ASN A 94 -22.29 -5.13 0.14
N CYS A 95 -21.13 -5.24 -0.49
CA CYS A 95 -20.95 -5.07 -1.92
C CYS A 95 -20.10 -6.22 -2.48
N GLY A 96 -20.61 -6.89 -3.50
CA GLY A 96 -19.85 -7.89 -4.24
C GLY A 96 -19.19 -7.27 -5.45
N VAL A 97 -17.91 -7.59 -5.64
CA VAL A 97 -17.10 -7.05 -6.74
C VAL A 97 -16.45 -8.17 -7.55
N MET A 98 -16.20 -7.89 -8.82
CA MET A 98 -15.41 -8.73 -9.72
C MET A 98 -14.14 -7.99 -10.10
N PHE A 99 -13.00 -8.69 -10.09
CA PHE A 99 -11.73 -8.13 -10.52
C PHE A 99 -11.68 -8.10 -12.06
N THR A 100 -11.45 -6.92 -12.62
CA THR A 100 -11.41 -6.70 -14.07
C THR A 100 -10.00 -6.50 -14.60
N SER A 101 -9.05 -6.16 -13.72
CA SER A 101 -7.63 -6.04 -14.05
C SER A 101 -6.79 -7.05 -13.28
N GLU A 102 -5.52 -7.18 -13.70
CA GLU A 102 -4.50 -7.81 -12.88
C GLU A 102 -4.21 -6.98 -11.61
N ARG A 103 -3.61 -7.63 -10.61
CA ARG A 103 -3.19 -6.99 -9.36
C ARG A 103 -1.92 -6.18 -9.61
N ARG A 104 -1.99 -4.87 -9.42
CA ARG A 104 -0.81 -3.98 -9.50
C ARG A 104 -0.23 -3.81 -8.10
N ASN A 105 1.03 -4.17 -7.90
CA ASN A 105 1.71 -3.88 -6.64
C ASN A 105 1.91 -2.36 -6.49
N VAL A 106 1.54 -1.83 -5.32
CA VAL A 106 1.67 -0.42 -4.98
C VAL A 106 2.45 -0.31 -3.68
N PRO A 107 3.51 0.52 -3.64
CA PRO A 107 4.29 0.68 -2.42
C PRO A 107 3.38 1.18 -1.30
N GLN A 108 3.57 0.64 -0.09
CA GLN A 108 2.85 1.11 1.10
C GLN A 108 2.90 2.63 1.17
N GLN A 109 1.73 3.26 1.28
CA GLN A 109 1.68 4.71 1.50
C GLN A 109 2.51 5.02 2.74
N ARG A 110 3.52 5.88 2.58
CA ARG A 110 4.44 6.26 3.65
C ARG A 110 3.63 6.75 4.84
N TYR A 111 3.56 5.94 5.91
CA TYR A 111 3.08 6.42 7.18
C TYR A 111 4.07 7.50 7.64
N GLN A 112 3.58 8.69 7.98
CA GLN A 112 4.45 9.72 8.53
C GLN A 112 4.78 9.31 9.96
N THR A 113 5.98 8.77 10.17
CA THR A 113 6.50 8.52 11.51
C THR A 113 6.80 9.88 12.14
N LEU A 114 5.93 10.35 13.03
CA LEU A 114 6.24 11.47 13.88
C LEU A 114 7.28 10.99 14.89
N LYS A 115 8.53 11.46 14.76
CA LYS A 115 9.52 11.29 15.81
C LYS A 115 9.11 12.20 16.97
N PRO A 116 8.96 11.68 18.21
CA PRO A 116 8.70 12.52 19.36
C PRO A 116 9.88 13.47 19.58
N SER A 117 9.56 14.70 19.99
CA SER A 117 10.54 15.79 20.19
C SER A 117 11.51 15.58 21.36
N ASP A 118 11.30 14.57 22.21
CA ASP A 118 12.14 14.29 23.38
C ASP A 118 13.54 13.75 23.02
N ASN A 119 13.74 13.28 21.80
CA ASN A 119 15.02 12.72 21.37
C ASN A 119 16.08 13.77 21.01
N THR A 120 15.95 15.00 21.55
CA THR A 120 16.80 16.16 21.24
C THR A 120 17.61 16.66 22.46
N LEU A 121 17.47 16.03 23.63
CA LEU A 121 18.07 16.51 24.89
C LEU A 121 19.01 15.50 25.56
N GLN A 122 19.60 14.57 24.80
CA GLN A 122 20.57 13.61 25.35
C GLN A 122 21.79 13.39 24.45
N GLU A 123 22.44 14.46 23.97
CA GLU A 123 23.81 14.33 23.44
C GLU A 123 24.70 15.52 23.85
N ASP A 124 24.45 16.13 25.01
CA ASP A 124 25.25 17.28 25.46
C ASP A 124 25.33 17.28 27.01
N HIS A 125 26.53 17.04 27.55
CA HIS A 125 26.92 16.98 28.99
C HIS A 125 26.68 15.62 29.65
N GLU A 126 27.66 14.97 30.29
CA GLU A 126 28.65 15.49 31.24
C GLU A 126 29.99 14.73 31.12
N ASP A 127 31.07 15.38 30.69
CA ASP A 127 32.47 14.95 30.89
C ASP A 127 33.33 16.20 31.15
N ASP A 128 32.82 17.09 32.02
CA ASP A 128 33.62 18.14 32.66
C ASP A 128 33.45 17.98 34.18
N LEU A 129 34.00 16.89 34.71
CA LEU A 129 34.45 16.87 36.09
C LEU A 129 35.97 17.10 36.04
N GLU A 130 36.36 18.37 36.17
CA GLU A 130 37.71 18.74 36.57
C GLU A 130 37.96 18.08 37.94
N GLU A 131 38.84 17.07 37.98
CA GLU A 131 39.48 16.64 39.22
C GLU A 131 40.64 17.61 39.49
N ASP A 132 40.36 18.68 40.22
CA ASP A 132 41.39 19.49 40.88
C ASP A 132 42.00 18.70 42.06
N ASP A 133 43.01 17.88 41.76
CA ASP A 133 43.96 17.43 42.78
C ASP A 133 45.35 17.99 42.46
N ALA A 134 45.70 19.04 43.20
CA ALA A 134 46.99 19.68 43.15
C ALA A 134 48.05 18.80 43.85
N LEU A 135 49.04 18.32 43.11
CA LEU A 135 50.32 17.86 43.67
C LEU A 135 51.51 18.27 42.79
N ASP A 136 52.50 18.85 43.46
CA ASP A 136 53.67 19.54 42.95
C ASP A 136 54.73 18.69 42.21
N ALA A 137 55.50 19.42 41.38
CA ALA A 137 56.93 19.29 41.07
C ALA A 137 57.40 18.58 39.78
N GLU A 138 57.81 19.45 38.84
CA GLU A 138 58.97 19.42 37.91
C GLU A 138 59.27 18.18 37.06
N THR A 139 59.27 18.35 35.74
CA THR A 139 60.53 18.39 34.95
C THR A 139 60.28 18.82 33.49
N SER A 140 61.30 19.48 32.96
CA SER A 140 61.50 20.05 31.62
C SER A 140 61.12 19.16 30.42
N GLY A 141 60.57 19.77 29.36
CA GLY A 141 60.75 19.24 28.01
C GLY A 141 59.67 19.61 26.99
N GLU A 142 60.07 20.45 26.04
CA GLU A 142 59.64 20.49 24.64
C GLU A 142 58.28 21.07 24.22
N ALA A 143 58.39 21.99 23.26
CA ALA A 143 57.34 22.72 22.59
C ALA A 143 56.50 21.84 21.65
N SER A 144 55.20 22.14 21.55
CA SER A 144 54.48 21.97 20.30
C SER A 144 53.24 22.87 20.21
N GLN A 145 52.75 23.00 19.00
CA GLN A 145 52.25 24.22 18.39
C GLN A 145 50.72 24.17 18.17
N ARG A 146 50.09 25.37 18.21
CA ARG A 146 48.91 25.80 17.39
C ARG A 146 47.54 25.21 17.79
N GLN A 147 46.37 25.80 17.55
CA GLN A 147 45.85 27.08 17.02
C GLN A 147 44.32 26.96 17.19
N HIS A 148 43.62 27.99 17.68
CA HIS A 148 42.16 28.05 17.64
C HIS A 148 41.69 28.61 16.28
N PRO A 149 40.65 28.04 15.67
CA PRO A 149 39.72 28.82 14.85
C PRO A 149 38.23 28.49 15.14
N PRO A 150 37.28 29.32 14.67
CA PRO A 150 36.20 29.84 15.51
C PRO A 150 34.83 29.20 15.30
N MET A 151 33.95 29.48 16.26
CA MET A 151 32.52 29.20 16.30
C MET A 151 31.79 29.36 14.96
N SER A 152 31.10 28.30 14.53
CA SER A 152 30.11 28.37 13.45
C SER A 152 28.77 28.88 14.00
N GLY A 153 28.37 30.07 13.54
CA GLY A 153 27.09 30.68 13.87
C GLY A 153 25.91 29.90 13.31
N LYS A 154 24.87 29.74 14.14
CA LYS A 154 23.54 29.28 13.72
C LYS A 154 22.93 30.31 12.75
N PRO A 155 22.44 29.94 11.55
CA PRO A 155 21.71 30.89 10.72
C PRO A 155 20.33 31.20 11.32
N ALA A 156 20.06 32.49 11.52
CA ALA A 156 18.76 32.99 11.95
C ALA A 156 17.73 32.85 10.81
N PHE A 157 16.60 32.21 11.11
CA PHE A 157 15.47 32.03 10.21
C PHE A 157 14.76 33.38 9.93
N GLY A 158 14.96 33.92 8.74
CA GLY A 158 14.42 35.21 8.30
C GLY A 158 13.12 35.11 7.50
N LYS A 159 12.03 35.60 8.12
CA LYS A 159 10.84 36.31 7.59
C LYS A 159 10.24 35.85 6.24
N ARG A 160 9.06 35.24 6.36
CA ARG A 160 8.07 35.08 5.29
C ARG A 160 7.57 36.45 4.81
N ARG A 161 7.47 36.62 3.50
CA ARG A 161 6.88 37.76 2.80
C ARG A 161 5.46 37.43 2.38
#